data_AF-A0A5W3RT92-F1
#
_entry.id   AF-A0A5W3RT92-F1
#
_cell.length_a   1.000
_cell.length_b   1.000
_cell.length_c   1.000
_cell.angle_alpha   90.00
_cell.angle_beta   90.00
_cell.angle_gamma   90.00
#
_symmetry.space_group_name_H-M   'P 1'
#
loop_
_entity.id
_entity.type
_entity.pdbx_description
1 polymer ?
#
loop_
_entity_poly.entity_id
_entity_poly.type
_entity_poly.pdbx_seq_one_letter_code
_entity_poly.pdbx_strand_id
1 'polypeptide(L)'
;MSEEKQVTNFSQQIAYINKGSLDAEASEGIARVVKAVRETGKKGSITLTLAVSMLNTRDENAMKITPSIKLSIPELDKAETIMFSTHDGDLLRDDPDQIQMDLRVVNTNTPAPIKLQQNG
;
A
#
# COMPACT_ATOMS: atom_id res chain seq x y z
N MET A 1 -23.78 49.26 -6.72
CA MET A 1 -23.62 48.34 -7.86
C MET A 1 -22.80 47.19 -7.35
N SER A 2 -23.40 46.02 -7.16
CA SER A 2 -22.70 44.84 -6.67
C SER A 2 -21.85 44.31 -7.82
N GLU A 3 -20.52 44.29 -7.66
CA GLU A 3 -19.64 43.63 -8.61
C GLU A 3 -19.98 42.14 -8.64
N GLU A 4 -20.54 41.66 -9.76
CA GLU A 4 -20.67 40.22 -10.00
C GLU A 4 -19.26 39.64 -10.13
N LYS A 5 -18.86 38.90 -9.10
CA LYS A 5 -17.59 38.20 -9.08
C LYS A 5 -17.58 37.17 -10.21
N GLN A 6 -16.82 37.45 -11.27
CA GLN A 6 -16.59 36.52 -12.37
C GLN A 6 -15.74 35.35 -11.87
N VAL A 7 -16.40 34.31 -11.35
CA VAL A 7 -15.77 33.07 -10.91
C VAL A 7 -16.21 31.95 -11.83
N THR A 8 -15.27 31.42 -12.60
CA THR A 8 -15.49 30.18 -13.35
C THR A 8 -15.61 29.01 -12.39
N ASN A 9 -16.53 28.08 -12.69
CA ASN A 9 -16.67 26.87 -11.88
C ASN A 9 -15.39 26.04 -11.88
N PHE A 10 -15.05 25.47 -10.72
CA PHE A 10 -13.86 24.65 -10.55
C PHE A 10 -13.80 23.46 -11.53
N SER A 11 -14.93 22.79 -11.78
CA SER A 11 -15.03 21.69 -12.76
C SER A 11 -14.66 22.13 -14.19
N GLN A 12 -15.04 23.35 -14.59
CA GLN A 12 -14.67 23.90 -15.89
C GLN A 12 -13.18 24.25 -15.94
N GLN A 13 -12.61 24.77 -14.84
CA GLN A 13 -11.19 25.08 -14.76
C GLN A 13 -10.31 23.83 -14.88
N ILE A 14 -10.69 22.72 -14.23
CA ILE A 14 -9.99 21.43 -14.34
C ILE A 14 -9.96 20.91 -15.79
N ALA A 15 -11.07 21.05 -16.53
CA ALA A 15 -11.14 20.64 -17.93
C ALA A 15 -10.18 21.43 -18.85
N TYR A 16 -9.86 22.68 -18.50
CA TYR A 16 -8.92 23.50 -19.28
C TYR A 16 -7.46 23.26 -18.91
N ILE A 17 -7.17 22.89 -17.66
CA ILE A 17 -5.80 22.63 -17.20
C ILE A 17 -5.20 21.47 -18.00
N ASN A 18 -3.97 21.67 -18.50
CA ASN A 18 -3.26 20.71 -19.35
C ASN A 18 -4.07 20.23 -20.57
N LYS A 19 -4.88 21.10 -21.18
CA LYS A 19 -5.70 20.79 -22.35
C LYS A 19 -6.63 19.58 -22.15
N GLY A 20 -7.15 19.40 -20.93
CA GLY A 20 -8.08 18.31 -20.59
C GLY A 20 -7.41 16.99 -20.20
N SER A 21 -6.08 16.89 -20.27
CA SER A 21 -5.36 15.67 -19.86
C SER A 21 -5.52 15.37 -18.37
N LEU A 22 -5.67 16.41 -17.53
CA LEU A 22 -5.81 16.26 -16.09
C LEU A 22 -7.13 15.55 -15.71
N ASP A 23 -8.21 15.90 -16.41
CA ASP A 23 -9.54 15.34 -16.17
C ASP A 23 -9.58 13.84 -16.51
N ALA A 24 -8.96 13.46 -17.64
CA ALA A 24 -8.82 12.07 -18.04
C ALA A 24 -7.98 11.26 -17.03
N GLU A 25 -6.84 11.78 -16.61
CA GLU A 25 -5.96 11.12 -15.64
C GLU A 25 -6.64 10.96 -14.27
N ALA A 26 -7.32 11.99 -13.77
CA ALA A 26 -8.06 11.91 -12.52
C ALA A 26 -9.22 10.91 -12.59
N SER A 27 -9.96 10.90 -13.70
CA SER A 27 -11.06 9.96 -13.94
C SER A 27 -10.57 8.50 -13.95
N GLU A 28 -9.47 8.23 -14.65
CA GLU A 28 -8.85 6.91 -14.65
C GLU A 28 -8.32 6.52 -13.26
N GLY A 29 -7.69 7.45 -12.55
CA GLY A 29 -7.20 7.26 -11.20
C GLY A 29 -8.30 6.86 -10.22
N ILE A 30 -9.46 7.53 -10.29
CA ILE A 30 -10.64 7.17 -9.49
C ILE A 30 -11.11 5.75 -9.81
N ALA A 31 -11.23 5.41 -11.10
CA ALA A 31 -11.67 4.08 -11.51
C ALA A 31 -10.74 2.98 -10.97
N ARG A 32 -9.42 3.20 -11.03
CA ARG A 32 -8.41 2.26 -10.49
C ARG A 32 -8.53 2.12 -8.97
N VAL A 33 -8.62 3.23 -8.23
CA VAL A 33 -8.77 3.21 -6.77
C VAL A 33 -10.05 2.49 -6.36
N VAL A 34 -11.19 2.80 -7.00
CA VAL A 34 -12.47 2.15 -6.71
C VAL A 34 -12.41 0.65 -6.98
N LYS A 35 -11.81 0.23 -8.09
CA LYS A 35 -11.63 -1.18 -8.41
C LYS A 35 -10.81 -1.89 -7.32
N ALA A 36 -9.66 -1.33 -6.96
CA ALA A 36 -8.79 -1.91 -5.94
C ALA A 36 -9.44 -1.94 -4.55
N VAL A 37 -10.19 -0.91 -4.16
CA VAL A 37 -10.97 -0.89 -2.90
C VAL A 37 -12.01 -2.01 -2.89
N ARG A 38 -12.70 -2.26 -4.01
CA ARG A 38 -13.69 -3.35 -4.11
C ARG A 38 -13.04 -4.74 -4.05
N GLU A 39 -11.86 -4.90 -4.62
CA GLU A 39 -11.14 -6.18 -4.63
C GLU A 39 -10.46 -6.49 -3.30
N THR A 40 -9.92 -5.47 -2.62
CA THR A 40 -9.16 -5.64 -1.36
C THR A 40 -10.00 -5.46 -0.11
N GLY A 41 -11.11 -4.74 -0.18
CA GLY A 41 -11.87 -4.27 0.99
C GLY A 41 -11.16 -3.20 1.83
N LYS A 42 -9.98 -2.74 1.40
CA LYS A 42 -9.15 -1.74 2.11
C LYS A 42 -9.42 -0.34 1.57
N LYS A 43 -9.15 0.68 2.40
CA LYS A 43 -9.31 2.08 1.98
C LYS A 43 -8.28 2.46 0.91
N GLY A 44 -8.73 3.19 -0.10
CA GLY A 44 -7.89 3.87 -1.08
C GLY A 44 -8.18 5.37 -1.09
N SER A 45 -7.30 6.16 -1.70
CA SER A 45 -7.47 7.61 -1.81
C SER A 45 -6.90 8.18 -3.11
N ILE A 46 -7.42 9.33 -3.52
CA ILE A 46 -6.90 10.16 -4.60
C ILE A 46 -6.70 11.57 -4.07
N THR A 47 -5.56 12.18 -4.38
CA THR A 47 -5.21 13.54 -3.98
C THR A 47 -4.81 14.34 -5.22
N LEU A 48 -5.51 15.45 -5.46
CA LEU A 48 -5.16 16.43 -6.49
C LEU A 48 -4.54 17.66 -5.81
N THR A 49 -3.35 18.05 -6.26
CA THR A 49 -2.66 19.26 -5.81
C THR A 49 -2.47 20.20 -7.00
N LEU A 50 -2.92 21.45 -6.86
CA LEU A 50 -2.71 22.51 -7.85
C LEU A 50 -1.72 23.52 -7.28
N ALA A 51 -0.47 23.48 -7.74
CA ALA A 51 0.52 24.48 -7.38
C ALA A 51 0.36 25.69 -8.31
N VAL A 52 0.13 26.87 -7.74
CA VAL A 52 -0.10 28.10 -8.49
C VAL A 52 1.01 29.09 -8.18
N SER A 53 1.68 29.62 -9.20
CA SER A 53 2.75 30.61 -9.08
C SER A 53 2.64 31.65 -10.18
N MET A 54 3.22 32.84 -10.02
CA MET A 54 3.37 33.76 -11.15
C MET A 54 4.26 33.12 -12.23
N LEU A 55 3.97 33.40 -13.50
CA LEU A 55 4.78 32.92 -14.62
C LEU A 55 6.15 33.62 -14.63
N ASN A 56 6.16 34.93 -14.38
CA ASN A 56 7.36 35.73 -14.21
C ASN A 56 7.04 36.97 -13.34
N THR A 57 8.06 37.73 -12.97
CA THR A 57 7.93 38.97 -12.17
C THR A 57 7.66 40.22 -13.00
N ARG A 58 7.52 40.09 -14.33
CA ARG A 58 7.36 41.20 -15.28
C ARG A 58 5.92 41.37 -15.75
N ASP A 59 5.11 40.32 -15.67
CA ASP A 59 3.72 40.29 -16.11
C ASP A 59 2.85 39.77 -14.97
N GLU A 60 2.21 40.70 -14.25
CA GLU A 60 1.40 40.44 -13.06
C GLU A 60 0.13 39.63 -13.36
N ASN A 61 -0.27 39.54 -14.63
CA ASN A 61 -1.49 38.86 -15.05
C ASN A 61 -1.24 37.41 -15.49
N ALA A 62 0.02 37.00 -15.66
CA ALA A 62 0.38 35.68 -16.13
C ALA A 62 0.62 34.72 -14.95
N MET A 63 -0.25 33.73 -14.79
CA MET A 63 -0.14 32.70 -13.76
C MET A 63 0.27 31.35 -14.37
N LYS A 64 1.15 30.63 -13.69
CA LYS A 64 1.50 29.23 -13.95
C LYS A 64 0.75 28.33 -12.97
N ILE A 65 0.11 27.30 -13.51
CA ILE A 65 -0.55 26.25 -12.72
C ILE A 65 0.16 24.93 -13.03
N THR A 66 0.60 24.24 -11.99
CA THR A 66 1.23 22.92 -12.07
C THR A 66 0.38 21.93 -11.27
N PRO A 67 -0.41 21.08 -11.94
CA PRO A 67 -1.19 20.05 -11.27
C PRO A 67 -0.32 18.82 -10.94
N SER A 68 -0.68 18.12 -9.86
CA SER A 68 -0.09 16.84 -9.45
C SER A 68 -1.19 15.94 -8.88
N ILE A 69 -1.27 14.71 -9.38
CA ILE A 69 -2.18 13.67 -8.87
C ILE A 69 -1.36 12.63 -8.11
N LYS A 70 -1.83 12.25 -6.93
CA LYS A 70 -1.31 11.12 -6.15
C LYS A 70 -2.43 10.12 -5.89
N LEU A 71 -2.15 8.84 -6.14
CA LEU A 71 -3.10 7.74 -5.93
C LEU A 71 -2.55 6.82 -4.83
N SER A 72 -3.38 6.53 -3.83
CA SER A 72 -3.16 5.46 -2.86
C SER A 72 -4.06 4.29 -3.25
N ILE A 73 -3.50 3.37 -4.04
CA ILE A 73 -4.21 2.19 -4.50
C ILE A 73 -3.94 1.07 -3.50
N PRO A 74 -4.96 0.52 -2.82
CA PRO A 74 -4.74 -0.58 -1.90
C PRO A 74 -4.26 -1.83 -2.65
N GLU A 75 -3.23 -2.49 -2.12
CA GLU A 75 -2.74 -3.76 -2.64
C GLU A 75 -3.36 -4.95 -1.88
N LEU A 76 -3.53 -6.07 -2.58
CA LEU A 76 -3.81 -7.36 -1.97
C LEU A 76 -2.63 -7.75 -1.08
N ASP A 77 -2.91 -8.37 0.06
CA ASP A 77 -1.86 -8.93 0.92
C ASP A 77 -1.11 -10.00 0.12
N LYS A 78 0.09 -9.63 -0.35
CA LYS A 78 1.05 -10.59 -0.90
C LYS A 78 1.46 -11.49 0.25
N ALA A 79 1.49 -12.79 0.02
CA ALA A 79 1.91 -13.75 1.05
C ALA A 79 3.26 -13.32 1.64
N GLU A 80 3.25 -13.00 2.93
CA GLU A 80 4.47 -12.63 3.67
C GLU A 80 5.40 -13.84 3.65
N THR A 81 6.57 -13.70 3.02
CA THR A 81 7.62 -14.72 3.08
C THR A 81 8.55 -14.32 4.22
N ILE A 82 8.48 -15.05 5.33
CA ILE A 82 9.43 -14.91 6.43
C ILE A 82 10.81 -15.34 5.92
N MET A 83 11.79 -14.45 6.00
CA MET A 83 13.21 -14.73 5.72
C MET A 83 14.04 -14.25 6.91
N PHE A 84 15.03 -15.03 7.30
CA PHE A 84 15.95 -14.73 8.39
C PHE A 84 17.19 -14.01 7.85
N SER A 85 17.59 -12.92 8.50
CA SER A 85 18.78 -12.15 8.09
C SER A 85 20.06 -12.74 8.70
N THR A 86 21.11 -12.91 7.91
CA THR A 86 22.46 -13.24 8.41
C THR A 86 23.23 -11.98 8.81
N HIS A 87 24.26 -12.14 9.65
CA HIS A 87 25.12 -11.04 10.10
C HIS A 87 25.84 -10.31 8.95
N ASP A 88 26.08 -11.02 7.85
CA ASP A 88 26.74 -10.49 6.65
C ASP A 88 25.78 -9.81 5.65
N GLY A 89 24.48 -9.72 6.01
CA GLY A 89 23.48 -9.00 5.23
C GLY A 89 22.77 -9.83 4.16
N ASP A 90 22.84 -11.16 4.23
CA ASP A 90 22.12 -12.07 3.34
C ASP A 90 20.75 -12.50 3.94
N LEU A 91 19.82 -12.98 3.11
CA LEU A 91 18.49 -13.43 3.52
C LEU A 91 18.34 -14.94 3.28
N LEU A 92 18.22 -15.71 4.37
CA LEU A 92 18.01 -17.16 4.33
C LEU A 92 16.55 -17.51 4.60
N ARG A 93 16.07 -18.60 3.99
CA ARG A 93 14.73 -19.15 4.27
C ARG A 93 14.67 -19.95 5.57
N ASP A 94 15.79 -20.57 5.94
CA ASP A 94 15.93 -21.35 7.16
C ASP A 94 16.78 -20.55 8.16
N ASP A 95 16.44 -20.63 9.44
CA ASP A 95 17.16 -19.94 10.52
C ASP A 95 18.58 -20.54 10.65
N PRO A 96 19.65 -19.76 10.40
CA PRO A 96 21.03 -20.26 10.45
C PRO A 96 21.45 -20.74 11.84
N ASP A 97 20.77 -20.31 12.91
CA ASP A 97 21.06 -20.73 14.29
C ASP A 97 20.29 -22.01 14.69
N GLN A 98 19.48 -22.57 13.79
CA GLN A 98 18.73 -23.80 14.06
C GLN A 98 19.61 -25.04 13.95
N ILE A 99 19.96 -25.61 15.11
CA ILE A 99 20.64 -26.91 15.21
C ILE A 99 19.70 -28.00 14.68
N GLN A 100 20.01 -28.59 13.52
CA GLN A 100 19.36 -29.82 13.07
C GLN A 100 19.71 -30.95 14.05
N MET A 101 18.75 -31.35 14.89
CA MET A 101 18.92 -32.51 15.75
C MET A 101 18.66 -33.81 14.96
N ASP A 102 19.65 -34.71 14.95
CA ASP A 102 19.48 -36.10 14.50
C ASP A 102 18.67 -36.86 15.56
N LEU A 103 17.34 -36.79 15.45
CA LEU A 103 16.44 -37.45 16.38
C LEU A 103 16.56 -38.97 16.21
N ARG A 104 17.10 -39.64 17.24
CA ARG A 104 17.15 -41.10 17.30
C ARG A 104 15.99 -41.63 18.13
N VAL A 105 15.33 -42.67 17.63
CA VAL A 105 14.30 -43.41 18.37
C VAL A 105 14.95 -44.09 19.56
N VAL A 106 14.60 -43.63 20.78
CA VAL A 106 14.94 -44.35 22.00
C VAL A 106 14.02 -45.56 22.07
N ASN A 107 14.57 -46.77 21.92
CA ASN A 107 13.86 -47.99 22.27
C ASN A 107 13.64 -48.01 23.79
N THR A 108 12.48 -47.53 24.24
CA THR A 108 12.03 -47.73 25.61
C THR A 108 11.63 -49.19 25.76
N ASN A 109 12.61 -50.07 26.01
CA ASN A 109 12.34 -51.43 26.42
C ASN A 109 11.61 -51.36 27.76
N THR A 110 10.29 -51.51 27.71
CA THR A 110 9.38 -51.32 28.84
C THR A 110 9.67 -52.41 29.88
N PRO A 111 10.08 -52.09 31.13
CA PRO A 111 10.03 -53.08 32.19
C PRO A 111 8.56 -53.48 32.39
N ALA A 112 8.32 -54.78 32.49
CA ALA A 112 6.99 -55.41 32.52
C ALA A 112 6.00 -54.72 33.48
N PRO A 113 4.68 -54.73 33.15
CA PRO A 113 3.67 -54.06 33.97
C PRO A 113 3.60 -54.66 35.38
N ILE A 114 3.64 -53.78 36.38
CA ILE A 114 3.41 -54.11 37.79
C ILE A 114 1.99 -54.67 37.92
N LYS A 115 1.87 -55.94 38.33
CA LYS A 115 0.58 -56.56 38.64
C LYS A 115 0.05 -55.96 39.95
N LEU A 116 -1.00 -55.16 39.88
CA LEU A 116 -1.83 -54.85 41.05
C LEU A 116 -2.65 -56.10 41.40
N GLN A 117 -2.27 -56.78 42.48
CA GLN A 117 -3.09 -57.80 43.10
C GLN A 117 -4.14 -57.10 43.97
N GLN A 118 -5.36 -56.97 43.46
CA GLN A 118 -6.52 -56.59 44.26
C GLN A 118 -6.89 -57.77 45.17
N ASN A 119 -6.69 -57.59 46.48
CA ASN A 119 -7.33 -58.43 47.49
C ASN A 119 -8.74 -57.89 47.72
N GLY A 120 -9.71 -58.80 47.69
CA GLY A 120 -11.12 -58.55 47.98
C GLY A 120 -11.44 -58.43 49.47
#